data_AF-A0A386HNX0-F1
#
_entry.id   AF-A0A386HNX0-F1
#
_cell.length_a   1.000
_cell.length_b   1.000
_cell.length_c   1.000
_cell.angle_alpha   90.00
_cell.angle_beta   90.00
_cell.angle_gamma   90.00
#
_symmetry.space_group_name_H-M   'P 1'
#
loop_
_entity.id
_entity.type
_entity.pdbx_description
1 polymer ?
#
loop_
_entity_poly.entity_id
_entity_poly.type
_entity_poly.pdbx_seq_one_letter_code
_entity_poly.pdbx_strand_id
1 'polypeptide(L)'
;MTNIEVVEKVISERRSVKPQSFNGKKIKKEAIEQLLALADWAPTHGYTEPWRFIVMANDGVKRFCRDHAEMYKNNTPEERFITATYEKFYHQGDTASHVIAAFSKRGEKPNITVQEEICATACAIQNLLLAAEAMDIAAFWSTGGQTFKPAMKAYFNLQEEDTMLGVLYLGYTDESDIAGRRITPMEEKVMWYNS
;
A
#
# COMPACT_ATOMS: atom_id res chain seq x y z
N MET A 1 -6.83 25.44 12.93
CA MET A 1 -7.71 24.52 12.20
C MET A 1 -8.57 23.78 13.20
N THR A 2 -9.85 23.61 12.91
CA THR A 2 -10.75 22.70 13.62
C THR A 2 -10.38 21.24 13.33
N ASN A 3 -10.90 20.28 14.11
CA ASN A 3 -10.63 18.86 13.87
C ASN A 3 -11.05 18.41 12.47
N ILE A 4 -12.17 18.93 11.95
CA ILE A 4 -12.64 18.60 10.61
C ILE A 4 -11.73 19.19 9.54
N GLU A 5 -11.28 20.44 9.70
CA GLU A 5 -10.34 21.07 8.74
C GLU A 5 -9.01 20.31 8.66
N VAL A 6 -8.52 19.76 9.77
CA VAL A 6 -7.31 18.92 9.78
C VAL A 6 -7.53 17.63 8.98
N VAL A 7 -8.65 16.94 9.22
CA VAL A 7 -8.98 15.69 8.52
C VAL A 7 -9.22 15.93 7.04
N GLU A 8 -9.97 16.97 6.69
CA GLU A 8 -10.22 17.38 5.31
C GLU A 8 -8.92 17.67 4.57
N LYS A 9 -8.00 18.41 5.20
CA LYS A 9 -6.68 18.70 4.64
C LYS A 9 -5.94 17.40 4.33
N VAL A 10 -5.73 16.53 5.31
CA VAL A 10 -4.97 15.27 5.13
C VAL A 10 -5.61 14.38 4.05
N ILE A 11 -6.93 14.21 4.06
CA ILE A 11 -7.63 13.37 3.07
C ILE A 11 -7.52 13.96 1.66
N SER A 12 -7.70 15.28 1.53
CA SER A 12 -7.76 15.95 0.23
C SER A 12 -6.38 16.21 -0.37
N GLU A 13 -5.34 16.38 0.44
CA GLU A 13 -3.96 16.62 -0.01
C GLU A 13 -3.23 15.33 -0.34
N ARG A 14 -3.50 14.21 0.35
CA ARG A 14 -2.83 12.93 0.13
C ARG A 14 -2.72 12.53 -1.35
N ARG A 15 -1.49 12.36 -1.83
CA ARG A 15 -1.17 11.86 -3.19
C ARG A 15 -0.42 10.54 -3.15
N SER A 16 -0.46 9.86 -4.28
CA SER A 16 0.33 8.66 -4.51
C SER A 16 1.62 9.09 -5.21
N VAL A 17 2.73 9.13 -4.46
CA VAL A 17 4.04 9.58 -4.94
C VAL A 17 4.87 8.36 -5.29
N LYS A 18 5.15 8.14 -6.58
CA LYS A 18 5.82 6.92 -7.05
C LYS A 18 7.28 6.89 -6.59
N PRO A 19 7.90 5.70 -6.43
CA PRO A 19 9.27 5.62 -5.92
C PRO A 19 10.33 6.34 -6.76
N GLN A 20 10.11 6.52 -8.06
CA GLN A 20 10.99 7.31 -8.93
C GLN A 20 11.15 8.77 -8.48
N SER A 21 10.15 9.30 -7.77
CA SER A 21 10.13 10.67 -7.24
C SER A 21 10.74 10.77 -5.83
N PHE A 22 11.14 9.65 -5.22
CA PHE A 22 11.75 9.69 -3.89
C PHE A 22 13.21 10.16 -3.93
N ASN A 23 13.64 10.84 -2.87
CA ASN A 23 14.97 11.46 -2.79
C ASN A 23 16.00 10.63 -1.99
N GLY A 24 15.68 9.39 -1.60
CA GLY A 24 16.60 8.50 -0.89
C GLY A 24 16.80 8.77 0.61
N LYS A 25 16.22 9.85 1.16
CA LYS A 25 16.26 10.12 2.61
C LYS A 25 15.57 8.98 3.37
N LYS A 26 16.14 8.59 4.52
CA LYS A 26 15.63 7.49 5.34
C LYS A 26 14.63 7.98 6.39
N ILE A 27 13.57 7.22 6.55
CA ILE A 27 12.52 7.40 7.55
C ILE A 27 12.99 6.69 8.81
N LYS A 28 12.81 7.32 9.97
CA LYS A 28 13.17 6.72 11.25
C LYS A 28 12.25 5.54 11.58
N LYS A 29 12.76 4.54 12.30
CA LYS A 29 11.99 3.34 12.67
C LYS A 29 10.73 3.69 13.46
N GLU A 30 10.83 4.66 14.36
CA GLU A 30 9.75 5.11 15.22
C GLU A 30 8.58 5.70 14.41
N ALA A 31 8.89 6.37 13.30
CA ALA A 31 7.86 6.88 12.39
C ALA A 31 7.13 5.73 11.69
N ILE A 32 7.84 4.68 11.25
CA ILE A 32 7.20 3.49 10.66
C ILE A 32 6.34 2.75 11.70
N GLU A 33 6.81 2.63 12.94
CA GLU A 33 6.03 2.04 14.03
C GLU A 33 4.76 2.85 14.33
N GLN A 34 4.85 4.18 14.32
CA GLN A 34 3.70 5.07 14.47
C GLN A 34 2.68 4.91 13.32
N LEU A 35 3.15 4.79 12.07
CA LEU A 35 2.28 4.51 10.93
C LEU A 35 1.52 3.18 11.08
N LEU A 36 2.21 2.12 11.51
CA LEU A 36 1.62 0.80 11.72
C LEU A 36 0.65 0.80 12.92
N ALA A 37 0.97 1.50 14.00
CA ALA A 37 0.08 1.64 15.15
C ALA A 37 -1.23 2.35 14.76
N LEU A 38 -1.18 3.36 13.88
CA LEU A 38 -2.38 4.02 13.37
C LEU A 38 -3.15 3.14 12.36
N ALA A 39 -2.46 2.32 11.58
CA ALA A 39 -3.09 1.31 10.73
C ALA A 39 -3.91 0.30 11.54
N ASP A 40 -3.43 -0.08 12.73
CA ASP A 40 -4.04 -1.05 13.64
C ASP A 40 -5.40 -0.61 14.21
N TRP A 41 -5.71 0.69 14.16
CA TRP A 41 -7.02 1.24 14.55
C TRP A 41 -8.09 1.12 13.45
N ALA A 42 -7.88 0.30 12.43
CA ALA A 42 -8.87 0.07 11.39
C ALA A 42 -10.11 -0.66 11.92
N PRO A 43 -11.31 -0.35 11.39
CA PRO A 43 -12.52 -1.10 11.74
C PRO A 43 -12.45 -2.53 11.21
N THR A 44 -12.95 -3.49 12.00
CA THR A 44 -13.04 -4.90 11.62
C THR A 44 -14.35 -5.50 12.12
N HIS A 45 -15.13 -6.08 11.20
CA HIS A 45 -16.31 -6.85 11.60
C HIS A 45 -15.87 -8.16 12.24
N GLY A 46 -16.53 -8.51 13.36
CA GLY A 46 -16.22 -9.72 14.09
C GLY A 46 -14.89 -9.69 14.83
N TYR A 47 -14.19 -8.54 14.91
CA TYR A 47 -12.88 -8.42 15.57
C TYR A 47 -11.90 -9.47 15.04
N THR A 48 -11.71 -9.53 13.72
CA THR A 48 -10.75 -10.45 13.09
C THR A 48 -9.35 -9.85 12.96
N GLU A 49 -9.24 -8.52 12.91
CA GLU A 49 -7.98 -7.78 12.77
C GLU A 49 -7.05 -8.43 11.73
N PRO A 50 -7.52 -8.62 10.48
CA PRO A 50 -6.90 -9.55 9.54
C PRO A 50 -5.65 -8.99 8.89
N TRP A 51 -5.40 -7.68 9.02
CA TRP A 51 -4.25 -7.01 8.40
C TRP A 51 -2.92 -7.56 8.93
N ARG A 52 -2.01 -7.85 8.01
CA ARG A 52 -0.63 -8.20 8.32
C ARG A 52 0.30 -7.39 7.43
N PHE A 53 1.40 -6.95 8.01
CA PHE A 53 2.40 -6.10 7.36
C PHE A 53 3.77 -6.75 7.49
N ILE A 54 4.44 -6.95 6.36
CA ILE A 54 5.84 -7.36 6.31
C ILE A 54 6.64 -6.11 5.96
N VAL A 55 7.53 -5.67 6.84
CA VAL A 55 8.31 -4.44 6.67
C VAL A 55 9.72 -4.77 6.19
N MET A 56 10.12 -4.16 5.09
CA MET A 56 11.47 -4.21 4.53
C MET A 56 12.14 -2.85 4.71
N ALA A 57 13.37 -2.87 5.25
CA ALA A 57 14.20 -1.69 5.50
C ALA A 57 15.64 -1.96 5.01
N ASN A 58 16.43 -0.90 4.84
CA ASN A 58 17.84 -0.99 4.43
C ASN A 58 18.02 -1.87 3.18
N ASP A 59 18.96 -2.81 3.19
CA ASP A 59 19.22 -3.72 2.07
C ASP A 59 18.04 -4.63 1.74
N GLY A 60 17.14 -4.86 2.70
CA GLY A 60 15.90 -5.60 2.49
C GLY A 60 14.98 -4.97 1.44
N VAL A 61 15.01 -3.63 1.33
CA VAL A 61 14.23 -2.90 0.30
C VAL A 61 14.74 -3.24 -1.10
N LYS A 62 16.05 -3.06 -1.33
CA LYS A 62 16.66 -3.36 -2.63
C LYS A 62 16.56 -4.84 -2.97
N ARG A 63 16.75 -5.71 -1.99
CA ARG A 63 16.58 -7.16 -2.18
C ARG A 63 15.16 -7.49 -2.63
N PHE A 64 14.14 -7.03 -1.92
CA PHE A 64 12.75 -7.29 -2.31
C PHE A 64 12.43 -6.78 -3.72
N CYS A 65 12.86 -5.56 -4.08
CA CYS A 65 12.59 -5.00 -5.40
C CYS A 65 13.24 -5.82 -6.54
N ARG A 66 14.48 -6.28 -6.34
CA ARG A 66 15.15 -7.19 -7.29
C ARG A 66 14.41 -8.53 -7.39
N ASP A 67 14.08 -9.12 -6.25
CA ASP A 67 13.37 -10.41 -6.20
C ASP A 67 11.98 -10.28 -6.86
N HIS A 68 11.28 -9.15 -6.71
CA HIS A 68 10.01 -8.88 -7.38
C HIS A 68 10.16 -8.73 -8.90
N ALA A 69 11.24 -8.10 -9.37
CA ALA A 69 11.56 -8.01 -10.79
C ALA A 69 11.86 -9.39 -11.38
N GLU A 70 12.66 -10.21 -10.70
CA GLU A 70 12.94 -11.59 -11.11
C GLU A 70 11.68 -12.46 -11.10
N MET A 71 10.83 -12.34 -10.08
CA MET A 71 9.53 -13.00 -10.07
C MET A 71 8.69 -12.58 -11.27
N TYR A 72 8.68 -11.29 -11.63
CA TYR A 72 7.97 -10.81 -12.82
C TYR A 72 8.52 -11.44 -14.10
N LYS A 73 9.84 -11.45 -14.28
CA LYS A 73 10.48 -12.06 -15.45
C LYS A 73 10.20 -13.56 -15.56
N ASN A 74 10.32 -14.30 -14.46
CA ASN A 74 10.21 -15.76 -14.45
C ASN A 74 8.77 -16.27 -14.56
N ASN A 75 7.77 -15.44 -14.25
CA ASN A 75 6.35 -15.82 -14.23
C ASN A 75 5.50 -15.07 -15.28
N THR A 76 6.13 -14.32 -16.19
CA THR A 76 5.44 -13.66 -17.30
C THR A 76 5.84 -14.34 -18.60
N PRO A 77 4.88 -14.82 -19.41
CA PRO A 77 5.17 -15.34 -20.74
C PRO A 77 5.96 -14.33 -21.58
N GLU A 78 6.87 -14.80 -22.41
CA GLU A 78 7.80 -13.95 -23.18
C GLU A 78 7.04 -12.91 -24.02
N GLU A 79 5.93 -13.28 -24.63
CA GLU A 79 5.09 -12.40 -25.45
C GLU A 79 4.38 -11.29 -24.65
N ARG A 80 4.33 -11.41 -23.31
CA ARG A 80 3.76 -10.40 -22.39
C ARG A 80 4.82 -9.71 -21.55
N PHE A 81 6.09 -10.10 -21.68
CA PHE A 81 7.18 -9.51 -20.93
C PHE A 81 7.47 -8.10 -21.44
N ILE A 82 7.57 -7.15 -20.52
CA ILE A 82 7.90 -5.75 -20.82
C ILE A 82 9.14 -5.38 -20.02
N THR A 83 10.25 -5.15 -20.71
CA THR A 83 11.53 -4.76 -20.08
C THR A 83 11.39 -3.55 -19.17
N ALA A 84 10.65 -2.52 -19.61
CA ALA A 84 10.40 -1.33 -18.79
C ALA A 84 9.67 -1.64 -17.47
N THR A 85 8.80 -2.66 -17.45
CA THR A 85 8.13 -3.11 -16.22
C THR A 85 9.10 -3.83 -15.29
N TYR A 86 9.99 -4.66 -15.83
CA TYR A 86 11.06 -5.31 -15.07
C TYR A 86 11.99 -4.27 -14.43
N GLU A 87 12.54 -3.36 -15.22
CA GLU A 87 13.45 -2.31 -14.76
C GLU A 87 12.78 -1.43 -13.69
N LYS A 88 11.50 -1.12 -13.89
CA LYS A 88 10.70 -0.41 -12.88
C LYS A 88 10.66 -1.18 -11.56
N PHE A 89 10.39 -2.48 -11.54
CA PHE A 89 10.39 -3.25 -10.29
C PHE A 89 11.77 -3.31 -9.66
N TYR A 90 12.80 -3.52 -10.46
CA TYR A 90 14.18 -3.62 -10.02
C TYR A 90 14.64 -2.34 -9.30
N HIS A 91 14.35 -1.18 -9.88
CA HIS A 91 14.86 0.12 -9.43
C HIS A 91 13.97 0.87 -8.43
N GLN A 92 12.71 0.43 -8.19
CA GLN A 92 11.83 1.09 -7.21
C GLN A 92 12.42 1.10 -5.78
N GLY A 93 13.37 0.22 -5.47
CA GLY A 93 14.03 0.16 -4.17
C GLY A 93 15.24 1.08 -4.01
N ASP A 94 15.69 1.75 -5.08
CA ASP A 94 16.94 2.52 -5.04
C ASP A 94 16.84 3.76 -4.16
N THR A 95 15.69 4.43 -4.22
CA THR A 95 15.39 5.68 -3.51
C THR A 95 14.34 5.49 -2.41
N ALA A 96 13.71 4.31 -2.33
CA ALA A 96 12.77 4.01 -1.26
C ALA A 96 13.47 3.87 0.10
N SER A 97 12.80 4.41 1.12
CA SER A 97 13.23 4.28 2.51
C SER A 97 12.83 2.91 3.06
N HIS A 98 11.55 2.56 2.89
CA HIS A 98 10.95 1.32 3.34
C HIS A 98 10.00 0.77 2.27
N VAL A 99 9.80 -0.53 2.31
CA VAL A 99 8.74 -1.23 1.56
C VAL A 99 7.91 -2.01 2.57
N ILE A 100 6.59 -2.02 2.41
CA ILE A 100 5.67 -2.78 3.27
C ILE A 100 4.76 -3.63 2.39
N ALA A 101 4.88 -4.95 2.48
CA ALA A 101 3.90 -5.84 1.87
C ALA A 101 2.71 -5.98 2.82
N ALA A 102 1.51 -5.66 2.33
CA ALA A 102 0.27 -5.72 3.10
C ALA A 102 -0.63 -6.83 2.57
N PHE A 103 -1.11 -7.67 3.47
CA PHE A 103 -2.00 -8.78 3.15
C PHE A 103 -3.03 -8.99 4.26
N SER A 104 -4.14 -9.61 3.89
CA SER A 104 -5.19 -10.07 4.79
C SER A 104 -4.91 -11.53 5.12
N LYS A 105 -4.69 -11.83 6.39
CA LYS A 105 -4.62 -13.21 6.88
C LYS A 105 -6.04 -13.76 7.00
N ARG A 106 -6.32 -14.91 6.40
CA ARG A 106 -7.66 -15.52 6.48
C ARG A 106 -7.95 -15.98 7.91
N GLY A 107 -9.07 -15.54 8.48
CA GLY A 107 -9.59 -16.03 9.75
C GLY A 107 -10.48 -17.27 9.60
N GLU A 108 -10.70 -17.97 10.73
CA GLU A 108 -11.52 -19.20 10.78
C GLU A 108 -13.00 -18.93 11.10
N LYS A 109 -13.38 -17.67 11.36
CA LYS A 109 -14.76 -17.34 11.77
C LYS A 109 -15.74 -17.57 10.61
N PRO A 110 -16.72 -18.49 10.75
CA PRO A 110 -17.53 -18.96 9.63
C PRO A 110 -18.44 -17.89 9.03
N ASN A 111 -18.84 -16.90 9.83
CA ASN A 111 -19.73 -15.82 9.40
C ASN A 111 -18.96 -14.58 8.88
N ILE A 112 -17.63 -14.64 8.81
CA ILE A 112 -16.81 -13.55 8.26
C ILE A 112 -16.34 -13.93 6.86
N THR A 113 -16.79 -13.16 5.89
CA THR A 113 -16.45 -13.33 4.48
C THR A 113 -15.03 -12.82 4.19
N VAL A 114 -14.43 -13.33 3.12
CA VAL A 114 -13.13 -12.84 2.64
C VAL A 114 -13.22 -11.35 2.28
N GLN A 115 -14.36 -10.91 1.74
CA GLN A 115 -14.57 -9.51 1.37
C GLN A 115 -14.52 -8.57 2.58
N GLU A 116 -15.11 -8.95 3.72
CA GLU A 116 -15.05 -8.14 4.94
C GLU A 116 -13.61 -7.98 5.45
N GLU A 117 -12.81 -9.04 5.38
CA GLU A 117 -11.41 -9.00 5.81
C GLU A 117 -10.52 -8.19 4.85
N ILE A 118 -10.79 -8.28 3.54
CA ILE A 118 -10.17 -7.42 2.53
C ILE A 118 -10.53 -5.94 2.81
N CYS A 119 -11.80 -5.63 3.05
CA CYS A 119 -12.24 -4.27 3.37
C CYS A 119 -11.56 -3.73 4.64
N ALA A 120 -11.51 -4.52 5.70
CA ALA A 120 -10.83 -4.16 6.95
C ALA A 120 -9.33 -3.89 6.72
N THR A 121 -8.65 -4.77 5.97
CA THR A 121 -7.23 -4.58 5.64
C THR A 121 -7.00 -3.37 4.74
N ALA A 122 -7.90 -3.09 3.80
CA ALA A 122 -7.85 -1.89 2.96
C ALA A 122 -8.04 -0.60 3.80
N CYS A 123 -8.89 -0.63 4.82
CA CYS A 123 -9.01 0.47 5.79
C CYS A 123 -7.71 0.67 6.58
N ALA A 124 -7.05 -0.41 7.03
CA ALA A 124 -5.74 -0.32 7.71
C ALA A 124 -4.66 0.30 6.80
N ILE A 125 -4.62 -0.12 5.54
CA ILE A 125 -3.75 0.49 4.52
C ILE A 125 -4.07 1.97 4.32
N GLN A 126 -5.35 2.34 4.25
CA GLN A 126 -5.75 3.74 4.08
C GLN A 126 -5.39 4.60 5.30
N ASN A 127 -5.56 4.08 6.53
CA ASN A 127 -5.11 4.76 7.75
C ASN A 127 -3.61 5.02 7.72
N LEU A 128 -2.81 4.03 7.31
CA LEU A 128 -1.36 4.17 7.12
C LEU A 128 -1.04 5.29 6.12
N LEU A 129 -1.73 5.33 4.98
CA LEU A 129 -1.49 6.33 3.94
C LEU A 129 -1.86 7.75 4.39
N LEU A 130 -2.93 7.92 5.17
CA LEU A 130 -3.31 9.23 5.74
C LEU A 130 -2.33 9.67 6.84
N ALA A 131 -1.87 8.73 7.67
CA ALA A 131 -0.84 9.00 8.66
C ALA A 131 0.49 9.39 8.01
N ALA A 132 0.86 8.74 6.90
CA ALA A 132 2.05 9.09 6.13
C ALA A 132 1.97 10.53 5.60
N GLU A 133 0.83 10.92 5.03
CA GLU A 133 0.58 12.31 4.61
C GLU A 133 0.73 13.30 5.78
N ALA A 134 0.10 13.01 6.93
CA ALA A 134 0.19 13.87 8.10
C ALA A 134 1.60 13.98 8.70
N MET A 135 2.52 13.11 8.30
CA MET A 135 3.92 13.06 8.73
C MET A 135 4.90 13.48 7.63
N ASP A 136 4.40 14.06 6.52
CA ASP A 136 5.17 14.45 5.33
C ASP A 136 5.97 13.28 4.71
N ILE A 137 5.44 12.05 4.82
CA ILE A 137 6.00 10.84 4.23
C ILE A 137 5.31 10.55 2.91
N ALA A 138 6.09 10.54 1.84
CA ALA A 138 5.64 10.17 0.51
C ALA A 138 5.35 8.66 0.46
N ALA A 139 4.17 8.29 -0.06
CA ALA A 139 3.73 6.90 -0.10
C ALA A 139 3.13 6.51 -1.46
N PHE A 140 3.35 5.25 -1.85
CA PHE A 140 2.75 4.64 -3.04
C PHE A 140 2.26 3.23 -2.75
N TRP A 141 0.95 2.99 -2.90
CA TRP A 141 0.36 1.66 -2.86
C TRP A 141 0.35 1.05 -4.27
N SER A 142 1.22 0.05 -4.49
CA SER A 142 1.40 -0.66 -5.75
C SER A 142 0.73 -2.04 -5.72
N THR A 143 0.09 -2.40 -6.82
CA THR A 143 -0.54 -3.72 -7.02
C THR A 143 -0.08 -4.40 -8.31
N GLY A 144 0.92 -3.83 -9.00
CA GLY A 144 1.41 -4.33 -10.28
C GLY A 144 2.31 -5.58 -10.17
N GLY A 145 2.69 -6.12 -11.33
CA GLY A 145 3.64 -7.24 -11.43
C GLY A 145 3.07 -8.51 -10.81
N GLN A 146 3.86 -9.17 -9.97
CA GLN A 146 3.47 -10.43 -9.33
C GLN A 146 2.69 -10.26 -8.02
N THR A 147 2.33 -9.04 -7.62
CA THR A 147 1.76 -8.74 -6.30
C THR A 147 0.53 -9.59 -5.93
N PHE A 148 -0.38 -9.82 -6.88
CA PHE A 148 -1.58 -10.65 -6.69
C PHE A 148 -1.44 -12.06 -7.27
N LYS A 149 -0.21 -12.53 -7.50
CA LYS A 149 0.08 -13.83 -8.12
C LYS A 149 0.60 -14.83 -7.08
N PRO A 150 0.46 -16.14 -7.31
CA PRO A 150 0.95 -17.17 -6.38
C PRO A 150 2.44 -17.02 -6.04
N ALA A 151 3.26 -16.56 -6.98
CA ALA A 151 4.70 -16.33 -6.76
C ALA A 151 4.98 -15.38 -5.58
N MET A 152 4.21 -14.29 -5.43
CA MET A 152 4.38 -13.34 -4.31
C MET A 152 3.96 -13.96 -2.97
N LYS A 153 2.89 -14.76 -2.96
CA LYS A 153 2.47 -15.49 -1.76
C LYS A 153 3.53 -16.49 -1.32
N ALA A 154 4.07 -17.25 -2.27
CA ALA A 154 5.15 -18.20 -2.01
C ALA A 154 6.40 -17.49 -1.47
N TYR A 155 6.79 -16.36 -2.06
CA TYR A 155 7.94 -15.57 -1.61
C TYR A 155 7.84 -15.15 -0.14
N PHE A 156 6.64 -14.79 0.33
CA PHE A 156 6.38 -14.42 1.72
C PHE A 156 5.89 -15.56 2.61
N ASN A 157 5.88 -16.81 2.11
CA ASN A 157 5.35 -17.99 2.81
C ASN A 157 3.91 -17.81 3.32
N LEU A 158 3.06 -17.15 2.53
CA LEU A 158 1.65 -16.95 2.86
C LEU A 158 0.82 -18.20 2.60
N GLN A 159 -0.25 -18.38 3.36
CA GLN A 159 -1.18 -19.50 3.20
C GLN A 159 -2.03 -19.35 1.94
N GLU A 160 -2.60 -20.44 1.43
CA GLU A 160 -3.42 -20.43 0.21
C GLU A 160 -4.64 -19.49 0.29
N GLU A 161 -5.19 -19.28 1.47
CA GLU A 161 -6.34 -18.39 1.66
C GLU A 161 -5.95 -16.94 2.01
N ASP A 162 -4.69 -16.68 2.36
CA ASP A 162 -4.22 -15.33 2.63
C ASP A 162 -4.31 -14.47 1.34
N THR A 163 -4.77 -13.23 1.46
CA THR A 163 -4.98 -12.36 0.30
C THR A 163 -3.99 -11.21 0.32
N MET A 164 -3.12 -11.13 -0.69
CA MET A 164 -2.28 -9.95 -0.90
C MET A 164 -3.15 -8.74 -1.27
N LEU A 165 -2.95 -7.60 -0.59
CA LEU A 165 -3.66 -6.34 -0.91
C LEU A 165 -2.73 -5.32 -1.56
N GLY A 166 -1.42 -5.43 -1.37
CA GLY A 166 -0.46 -4.74 -2.19
C GLY A 166 0.90 -4.56 -1.52
N VAL A 167 1.72 -3.74 -2.17
CA VAL A 167 3.05 -3.37 -1.68
C VAL A 167 3.10 -1.85 -1.59
N LEU A 168 3.33 -1.33 -0.40
CA LEU A 168 3.52 0.08 -0.13
C LEU A 168 5.01 0.42 -0.22
N TYR A 169 5.33 1.50 -0.90
CA TYR A 169 6.66 2.09 -0.93
C TYR A 169 6.60 3.41 -0.18
N LEU A 170 7.52 3.62 0.75
CA LEU A 170 7.59 4.81 1.58
C LEU A 170 8.94 5.50 1.40
N GLY A 171 8.93 6.83 1.36
CA GLY A 171 10.11 7.66 1.23
C GLY A 171 9.82 9.13 1.54
N TYR A 172 10.76 9.98 1.18
CA TYR A 172 10.54 11.43 1.11
C TYR A 172 10.69 11.87 -0.34
N THR A 173 9.99 12.94 -0.71
CA THR A 173 10.08 13.59 -2.02
C THR A 173 10.42 15.06 -1.83
N ASP A 174 11.09 15.65 -2.80
CA ASP A 174 11.26 17.11 -2.89
C ASP A 174 10.34 17.70 -3.99
N GLU A 175 9.49 16.89 -4.62
CA GLU A 175 8.45 17.36 -5.54
C GLU A 175 7.39 18.16 -4.79
N SER A 176 6.91 19.23 -5.43
CA SER A 176 5.81 20.04 -4.91
C SER A 176 4.48 19.30 -4.97
N ASP A 177 3.58 19.63 -4.06
CA ASP A 177 2.23 19.07 -4.03
C ASP A 177 1.48 19.27 -5.34
N ILE A 178 0.91 18.18 -5.84
CA ILE A 178 0.09 18.20 -7.04
C ILE A 178 -1.37 18.27 -6.60
N ALA A 179 -2.12 19.22 -7.16
CA ALA A 179 -3.55 19.33 -6.92
C ALA A 179 -4.28 18.03 -7.26
N GLY A 180 -5.19 17.63 -6.39
CA GLY A 180 -5.96 16.40 -6.54
C GLY A 180 -6.99 16.56 -7.63
N ARG A 181 -7.25 15.48 -8.37
CA ARG A 181 -8.30 15.46 -9.38
C ARG A 181 -9.26 14.31 -9.15
N ARG A 182 -10.53 14.55 -9.46
CA ARG A 182 -11.55 13.52 -9.69
C ARG A 182 -12.05 13.66 -11.12
N ILE A 183 -12.25 12.53 -11.80
CA ILE A 183 -12.75 12.50 -13.17
C ILE A 183 -14.28 12.59 -13.13
N THR A 184 -14.90 11.72 -12.34
CA THR A 184 -16.35 11.69 -12.14
C THR A 184 -16.76 12.62 -10.98
N PRO A 185 -17.69 13.57 -11.21
CA PRO A 185 -18.31 14.40 -10.18
C PRO A 185 -18.88 13.60 -9.01
N MET A 186 -19.09 14.23 -7.85
CA MET A 186 -19.58 13.54 -6.65
C MET A 186 -21.04 13.09 -6.82
N GLU A 187 -21.83 13.91 -7.48
CA GLU A 187 -23.27 13.81 -7.68
C GLU A 187 -23.63 12.56 -8.50
N GLU A 188 -22.77 12.15 -9.43
CA GLU A 188 -22.96 10.91 -10.20
C GLU A 188 -22.70 9.63 -9.39
N LYS A 189 -22.07 9.75 -8.21
CA LYS A 189 -21.70 8.61 -7.35
C LYS A 189 -22.60 8.50 -6.11
N VAL A 190 -23.55 9.41 -5.93
CA VAL A 190 -24.40 9.50 -4.74
C VAL A 190 -25.87 9.62 -5.15
N MET A 191 -26.70 8.73 -4.62
CA MET A 191 -28.15 8.82 -4.73
C MET A 191 -28.74 9.13 -3.35
N TRP A 192 -29.53 10.20 -3.25
CA TRP A 192 -30.27 10.55 -2.05
C TRP A 192 -31.71 10.06 -2.19
N TYR A 193 -32.17 9.23 -1.28
CA TYR A 193 -33.58 8.82 -1.19
C TYR A 193 -34.27 9.70 -0.14
N ASN A 194 -34.60 10.93 -0.54
CA ASN A 194 -35.38 11.84 0.29
C ASN A 194 -36.85 11.53 0.00
N SER A 195 -37.60 11.14 1.04
CA SER A 195 -39.04 10.87 0.99
C SER A 195 -39.83 11.98 0.31
#